data_AF-A0A1J5CP27-F1
#
_entry.id   AF-A0A1J5CP27-F1
#
_cell.length_a   1.000
_cell.length_b   1.000
_cell.length_c   1.000
_cell.angle_alpha   90.00
_cell.angle_beta   90.00
_cell.angle_gamma   90.00
#
_symmetry.space_group_name_H-M   'P 1'
#
loop_
_entity.id
_entity.type
_entity.pdbx_description
1 polymer ?
#
loop_
_entity_poly.entity_id
_entity_poly.type
_entity_poly.pdbx_seq_one_letter_code
_entity_poly.pdbx_strand_id
1 'polypeptide(L)'
;MITERSKAKIKKIAQNKQKEIIKQLQKQSIVEDLTNKGYTLKAGLKYGCDFRIYAKGVGIKQGKKKQEEHSFAILDVVKGKDSIKIKDLVAKARVARATNMKWLISIDKKELLVNVGWVD
;
A
#
# COMPACT_ATOMS: atom_id res chain seq x y z
N MET A 1 -10.79 17.68 -28.99
CA MET A 1 -10.59 16.23 -29.18
C MET A 1 -9.12 15.91 -28.92
N ILE A 2 -8.78 15.22 -27.82
CA ILE A 2 -7.37 14.91 -27.49
C ILE A 2 -6.88 13.84 -28.47
N THR A 3 -5.87 14.14 -29.28
CA THR A 3 -5.30 13.23 -30.27
C THR A 3 -4.69 11.99 -29.60
N GLU A 4 -4.74 10.82 -30.25
CA GLU A 4 -4.20 9.56 -29.72
C GLU A 4 -2.72 9.66 -29.31
N ARG A 5 -1.92 10.44 -30.04
CA ARG A 5 -0.52 10.76 -29.67
C ARG A 5 -0.42 11.49 -28.33
N SER A 6 -1.33 12.42 -28.06
CA SER A 6 -1.35 13.19 -26.81
C SER A 6 -1.74 12.30 -25.62
N LYS A 7 -2.70 11.38 -25.80
CA LYS A 7 -3.07 10.38 -24.78
C LYS A 7 -1.91 9.45 -24.44
N ALA A 8 -1.19 8.96 -25.45
CA ALA A 8 -0.03 8.09 -25.25
C ALA A 8 1.10 8.78 -24.46
N LYS A 9 1.35 10.07 -24.74
CA LYS A 9 2.35 10.89 -24.04
C LYS A 9 1.98 11.08 -22.56
N ILE A 10 0.71 11.42 -22.28
CA ILE A 10 0.19 11.56 -20.91
C ILE A 10 0.31 10.24 -20.13
N LYS A 11 -0.07 9.12 -20.75
CA LYS A 11 0.03 7.79 -20.13
C LYS A 11 1.48 7.44 -19.75
N LYS A 12 2.45 7.76 -20.62
CA LYS A 12 3.88 7.53 -20.37
C LYS A 12 4.40 8.39 -19.22
N ILE A 13 4.00 9.66 -19.14
CA ILE A 13 4.37 10.57 -18.03
C ILE A 13 3.79 10.03 -16.71
N ALA A 14 2.53 9.63 -16.69
CA ALA A 14 1.89 9.07 -15.49
C ALA A 14 2.60 7.79 -15.01
N GLN A 15 2.96 6.89 -15.93
CA GLN A 15 3.70 5.67 -15.61
C GLN A 15 5.10 5.96 -15.04
N ASN A 16 5.82 6.93 -15.59
CA ASN A 16 7.14 7.32 -15.08
C ASN A 16 7.05 7.94 -13.69
N LYS A 17 6.08 8.84 -13.48
CA LYS A 17 5.85 9.47 -12.18
C LYS A 17 5.43 8.46 -11.12
N GLN A 18 4.60 7.48 -11.49
CA GLN A 18 4.25 6.36 -10.62
C GLN A 18 5.48 5.53 -10.23
N LYS A 19 6.39 5.25 -11.18
CA LYS A 19 7.65 4.53 -10.89
C LYS A 19 8.56 5.33 -9.96
N GLU A 20 8.68 6.65 -10.15
CA GLU A 20 9.49 7.51 -9.27
C GLU A 20 8.93 7.55 -7.84
N ILE A 21 7.61 7.73 -7.69
CA ILE A 21 6.95 7.71 -6.37
C ILE A 21 7.18 6.38 -5.68
N ILE A 22 6.96 5.26 -6.38
CA ILE A 22 7.22 3.92 -5.84
C ILE A 22 8.69 3.77 -5.43
N LYS A 23 9.64 4.22 -6.26
CA LYS A 23 11.08 4.18 -5.95
C LYS A 23 11.42 5.02 -4.72
N GLN A 24 10.76 6.16 -4.54
CA GLN A 24 10.97 7.04 -3.40
C GLN A 24 10.37 6.46 -2.10
N LEU A 25 9.24 5.75 -2.20
CA LEU A 25 8.64 4.98 -1.11
C LEU A 25 9.43 3.71 -0.79
N GLN A 26 10.03 3.05 -1.78
CA GLN A 26 10.92 1.88 -1.58
C GLN A 26 12.20 2.24 -0.82
N LYS A 27 12.67 3.50 -0.89
CA LYS A 27 13.76 4.04 -0.04
C LYS A 27 13.34 4.24 1.43
N GLN A 28 12.25 3.63 1.86
CA GLN A 28 11.84 3.56 3.26
C GLN A 28 12.33 2.21 3.80
N SER A 29 13.09 2.22 4.90
CA SER A 29 13.65 1.01 5.53
C SER A 29 12.58 -0.07 5.75
N ILE A 30 11.35 0.32 6.09
CA ILE A 30 10.26 -0.65 6.31
C ILE A 30 9.92 -1.50 5.08
N VAL A 31 10.04 -0.96 3.86
CA VAL A 31 9.74 -1.71 2.63
C VAL A 31 10.83 -2.75 2.38
N GLU A 32 12.09 -2.36 2.57
CA GLU A 32 13.24 -3.25 2.48
C GLU A 32 13.17 -4.32 3.58
N ASP A 33 12.89 -3.95 4.83
CA ASP A 33 12.78 -4.87 5.96
C ASP A 33 11.68 -5.93 5.74
N LEU A 34 10.50 -5.52 5.30
CA LEU A 34 9.41 -6.46 5.02
C LEU A 34 9.73 -7.36 3.82
N THR A 35 10.39 -6.81 2.79
CA THR A 35 10.81 -7.59 1.61
C THR A 35 11.89 -8.61 1.99
N ASN A 36 12.87 -8.21 2.80
CA ASN A 36 13.91 -9.08 3.34
C ASN A 36 13.34 -10.18 4.24
N LYS A 37 12.27 -9.88 4.98
CA LYS A 37 11.50 -10.88 5.75
C LYS A 37 10.68 -11.83 4.87
N GLY A 38 10.63 -11.61 3.55
CA GLY A 38 9.96 -12.48 2.57
C GLY A 38 8.51 -12.10 2.28
N TYR A 39 8.03 -10.94 2.74
CA TYR A 39 6.70 -10.45 2.37
C TYR A 39 6.72 -9.83 0.97
N THR A 40 5.61 -9.96 0.24
CA THR A 40 5.47 -9.28 -1.06
C THR A 40 4.63 -8.02 -0.91
N LEU A 41 5.20 -6.87 -1.26
CA LEU A 41 4.52 -5.58 -1.24
C LEU A 41 4.12 -5.16 -2.66
N LYS A 42 2.89 -4.65 -2.80
CA LYS A 42 2.41 -4.01 -4.03
C LYS A 42 1.73 -2.68 -3.71
N ALA A 43 1.57 -1.82 -4.71
CA ALA A 43 0.87 -0.55 -4.56
C ALA A 43 -0.54 -0.74 -3.96
N GLY A 44 -0.82 0.03 -2.92
CA GLY A 44 -2.05 0.01 -2.14
C GLY A 44 -3.17 0.91 -2.68
N LEU A 45 -2.98 1.56 -3.84
CA LEU A 45 -3.86 2.61 -4.37
C LEU A 45 -5.35 2.25 -4.38
N LYS A 46 -5.71 0.98 -4.69
CA LYS A 46 -7.11 0.50 -4.66
C LYS A 46 -7.78 0.68 -3.29
N TYR A 47 -6.99 0.67 -2.23
CA TYR A 47 -7.43 0.77 -0.84
C TYR A 47 -7.04 2.13 -0.22
N GLY A 48 -6.56 3.07 -1.04
CA GLY A 48 -6.13 4.40 -0.61
C GLY A 48 -4.88 4.42 0.27
N CYS A 49 -4.10 3.33 0.34
CA CYS A 49 -2.86 3.22 1.13
C CYS A 49 -1.61 3.13 0.26
N ASP A 50 -0.43 3.26 0.88
CA ASP A 50 0.85 3.15 0.17
C ASP A 50 1.06 1.74 -0.38
N PHE A 51 0.88 0.73 0.48
CA PHE A 51 1.13 -0.66 0.12
C PHE A 51 0.03 -1.61 0.59
N ARG A 52 -0.11 -2.70 -0.15
CA ARG A 52 -0.77 -3.92 0.31
C ARG A 52 0.25 -5.05 0.41
N ILE A 53 0.10 -5.88 1.43
CA ILE A 53 1.09 -6.89 1.81
C ILE A 53 0.47 -8.26 1.62
N TYR A 54 1.23 -9.13 0.96
CA TYR A 54 0.92 -10.55 0.78
C TYR A 54 1.81 -11.39 1.69
N ALA A 55 1.29 -12.53 2.12
CA ALA A 55 2.04 -13.50 2.90
C ALA A 55 3.25 -14.02 2.11
N LYS A 56 4.19 -14.64 2.84
CA LYS A 56 5.42 -15.16 2.25
C LYS A 56 5.10 -16.28 1.25
N GLY A 57 5.83 -16.34 0.14
CA GLY A 57 5.64 -17.36 -0.89
C GLY A 57 4.39 -17.20 -1.76
N VAL A 58 3.60 -16.14 -1.59
CA VAL A 58 2.41 -15.90 -2.41
C VAL A 58 2.80 -15.46 -3.83
N GLY A 59 2.50 -16.31 -4.81
CA GLY A 59 2.58 -15.99 -6.23
C GLY A 59 1.45 -15.05 -6.66
N ILE A 60 1.77 -13.83 -7.07
CA ILE A 60 0.75 -12.86 -7.53
C ILE A 60 0.26 -13.25 -8.92
N LYS A 61 -0.90 -13.89 -8.96
CA LYS A 61 -1.61 -14.23 -10.21
C LYS A 61 -2.84 -13.35 -10.45
N GLN A 62 -3.38 -13.39 -11.66
CA GLN A 62 -4.69 -12.83 -12.00
C GLN A 62 -5.74 -13.95 -12.06
N GLY A 63 -7.03 -13.62 -11.92
CA GLY A 63 -8.12 -14.61 -11.94
C GLY A 63 -8.47 -15.19 -10.57
N LYS A 64 -8.96 -16.44 -10.55
CA LYS A 64 -9.36 -17.14 -9.31
C LYS A 64 -8.17 -17.29 -8.36
N LYS A 65 -8.36 -16.87 -7.12
CA LYS A 65 -7.37 -16.92 -6.05
C LYS A 65 -7.94 -17.70 -4.87
N LYS A 66 -7.08 -18.44 -4.18
CA LYS A 66 -7.36 -18.93 -2.84
C LYS A 66 -7.28 -17.78 -1.86
N GLN A 67 -7.97 -17.88 -0.72
CA GLN A 67 -8.02 -16.84 0.30
C GLN A 67 -6.62 -16.39 0.75
N GLU A 68 -5.69 -17.34 0.89
CA GLU A 68 -4.29 -17.13 1.25
C GLU A 68 -3.45 -16.36 0.21
N GLU A 69 -3.93 -16.27 -1.04
CA GLU A 69 -3.27 -15.53 -2.12
C GLU A 69 -3.73 -14.06 -2.21
N HIS A 70 -4.65 -13.65 -1.32
CA HIS A 70 -5.04 -12.25 -1.17
C HIS A 70 -4.05 -11.50 -0.26
N SER A 71 -4.06 -10.19 -0.37
CA SER A 71 -3.33 -9.34 0.58
C SER A 71 -3.96 -9.47 1.95
N PHE A 72 -3.17 -9.70 2.98
CA PHE A 72 -3.65 -9.84 4.37
C PHE A 72 -3.59 -8.52 5.14
N ALA A 73 -2.84 -7.54 4.65
CA ALA A 73 -2.68 -6.25 5.29
C ALA A 73 -2.54 -5.11 4.28
N ILE A 74 -2.91 -3.92 4.70
CA ILE A 74 -2.59 -2.64 4.08
C ILE A 74 -1.62 -1.87 4.98
N LEU A 75 -0.72 -1.08 4.38
CA LEU A 75 0.32 -0.34 5.05
C LEU A 75 0.31 1.12 4.61
N ASP A 76 0.28 2.02 5.58
CA ASP A 76 0.56 3.45 5.40
C ASP A 76 1.91 3.78 6.07
N VAL A 77 2.76 4.56 5.40
CA VAL A 77 4.06 4.98 5.91
C VAL A 77 4.04 6.48 6.17
N VAL A 78 4.07 6.84 7.46
CA VAL A 78 3.95 8.22 7.94
C VAL A 78 5.25 8.68 8.57
N LYS A 79 5.54 9.98 8.48
CA LYS A 79 6.63 10.59 9.25
C LYS A 79 6.07 11.02 10.60
N GLY A 80 6.86 10.96 11.67
CA GLY A 80 6.42 11.26 13.03
C GLY A 80 5.96 12.71 13.24
N LYS A 81 6.29 13.61 12.31
CA LYS A 81 5.81 15.01 12.29
C LYS A 81 4.52 15.21 11.49
N ASP A 82 4.02 14.19 10.81
CA ASP A 82 2.83 14.32 9.97
C ASP A 82 1.57 14.30 10.84
N SER A 83 0.72 15.33 10.70
CA SER A 83 -0.60 15.35 11.32
C SER A 83 -1.59 14.51 10.50
N ILE A 84 -2.26 13.55 11.13
CA ILE A 84 -3.31 12.74 10.50
C ILE A 84 -4.68 13.24 10.98
N LYS A 85 -5.61 13.49 10.06
CA LYS A 85 -6.98 13.84 10.44
C LYS A 85 -7.69 12.60 10.97
N ILE A 86 -8.46 12.76 12.05
CA ILE A 86 -9.25 11.67 12.64
C ILE A 86 -10.18 11.01 11.61
N LYS A 87 -10.79 11.80 10.71
CA LYS A 87 -11.64 11.26 9.63
C LYS A 87 -10.89 10.29 8.72
N ASP A 88 -9.63 10.58 8.40
CA ASP A 88 -8.80 9.71 7.55
C ASP A 88 -8.47 8.42 8.30
N LEU A 89 -8.18 8.51 9.60
CA LEU A 89 -7.95 7.34 10.46
C LEU A 89 -9.17 6.41 10.50
N VAL A 90 -10.35 6.97 10.72
CA VAL A 90 -11.63 6.23 10.74
C VAL A 90 -11.92 5.59 9.38
N ALA A 91 -11.72 6.32 8.28
CA ALA A 91 -11.93 5.82 6.93
C ALA A 91 -11.01 4.62 6.62
N LYS A 92 -9.75 4.69 7.05
CA LYS A 92 -8.78 3.60 6.86
C LYS A 92 -9.12 2.36 7.66
N ALA A 93 -9.46 2.53 8.94
CA ALA A 93 -9.93 1.42 9.78
C ALA A 93 -11.16 0.73 9.15
N ARG A 94 -12.08 1.52 8.58
CA ARG A 94 -13.27 1.00 7.88
C ARG A 94 -12.90 0.20 6.63
N VAL A 95 -11.98 0.71 5.80
CA VAL A 95 -11.50 0.00 4.59
C VAL A 95 -10.85 -1.32 4.95
N ALA A 96 -9.98 -1.33 5.97
CA ALA A 96 -9.31 -2.54 6.44
C ALA A 96 -10.34 -3.59 6.90
N ARG A 97 -11.32 -3.20 7.72
CA ARG A 97 -12.39 -4.09 8.18
C ARG A 97 -13.26 -4.59 7.02
N ALA A 98 -13.66 -3.72 6.10
CA ALA A 98 -14.50 -4.10 4.95
C ALA A 98 -13.80 -5.08 3.99
N THR A 99 -12.47 -5.05 3.94
CA THR A 99 -11.67 -5.93 3.08
C THR A 99 -11.08 -7.13 3.82
N ASN A 100 -11.42 -7.31 5.10
CA ASN A 100 -10.86 -8.33 5.98
C ASN A 100 -9.32 -8.34 5.99
N MET A 101 -8.71 -7.16 5.99
CA MET A 101 -7.27 -6.95 6.06
C MET A 101 -6.89 -6.25 7.37
N LYS A 102 -5.66 -6.47 7.82
CA LYS A 102 -5.06 -5.68 8.91
C LYS A 102 -4.63 -4.32 8.39
N TRP A 103 -4.77 -3.28 9.21
CA TRP A 103 -4.20 -1.97 8.90
C TRP A 103 -2.92 -1.75 9.69
N LEU A 104 -1.82 -1.60 8.97
CA LEU A 104 -0.51 -1.33 9.54
C LEU A 104 -0.11 0.10 9.26
N ILE A 105 0.49 0.74 10.25
CA ILE A 105 1.10 2.07 10.12
C ILE A 105 2.56 1.95 10.50
N SER A 106 3.46 2.42 9.64
CA SER A 106 4.88 2.58 9.96
C SER A 106 5.18 4.05 10.21
N ILE A 107 5.76 4.35 11.38
CA ILE A 107 6.11 5.71 11.79
C ILE A 107 7.64 5.87 11.71
N ASP A 108 8.09 6.93 11.05
CA ASP A 108 9.52 7.28 10.90
C ASP A 108 10.39 6.16 10.32
N LYS A 109 9.78 5.28 9.52
CA LYS A 109 10.46 4.13 8.90
C LYS A 109 11.08 3.16 9.92
N LYS A 110 10.72 3.25 11.20
CA LYS A 110 11.09 2.26 12.22
C LYS A 110 10.10 1.10 12.21
N GLU A 111 10.50 -0.05 12.77
CA GLU A 111 9.68 -1.26 12.91
C GLU A 111 8.48 -1.11 13.88
N LEU A 112 8.01 0.12 14.13
CA LEU A 112 6.77 0.31 14.86
C LEU A 112 5.61 0.05 13.89
N LEU A 113 5.14 -1.20 13.85
CA LEU A 113 3.94 -1.61 13.12
C LEU A 113 2.76 -1.59 14.09
N VAL A 114 1.99 -0.50 14.07
CA VAL A 114 0.77 -0.41 14.86
C VAL A 114 -0.37 -1.04 14.07
N ASN A 115 -1.06 -2.02 14.66
CA ASN A 115 -2.30 -2.55 14.12
C ASN A 115 -3.48 -1.74 14.67
N VAL A 116 -4.16 -0.99 13.81
CA VAL A 116 -5.34 -0.20 14.20
C VAL A 116 -6.59 -0.93 13.73
N GLY A 117 -7.41 -1.35 14.70
CA GLY A 117 -8.64 -2.10 14.48
C GLY A 117 -9.89 -1.31 14.85
N TRP A 118 -11.02 -1.73 14.29
CA TRP A 118 -12.33 -1.30 14.75
C TRP A 118 -12.73 -2.11 15.99
N VAL A 119 -13.19 -1.45 17.04
CA VAL A 119 -13.71 -2.07 18.27
C VAL A 119 -15.23 -1.84 18.26
N ASP A 120 -15.99 -2.93 18.39
CA ASP A 120 -17.46 -2.91 18.47
C ASP A 120 -17.92 -2.69 19.92
#